data_AF-A0A1Q6KD22-F1
#
_entry.id   AF-A0A1Q6KD22-F1
#
_cell.length_a   1.000
_cell.length_b   1.000
_cell.length_c   1.000
_cell.angle_alpha   90.00
_cell.angle_beta   90.00
_cell.angle_gamma   90.00
#
_symmetry.space_group_name_H-M   'P 1'
#
loop_
_entity.id
_entity.type
_entity.pdbx_description
1 polymer ?
#
loop_
_entity_poly.entity_id
_entity_poly.type
_entity_poly.pdbx_seq_one_letter_code
_entity_poly.pdbx_strand_id
1 'polypeptide(L)'
;MDYTNLKERMEKSIGAYQEKLSEIRAGRANPAILNKIKVEYYGTPTPINQMAGISVPEARMIVIQPWDMSVLKDIEKAILASDIGINPNNDGKVIRLAFPELNEERRKELVKEIKKIAEEAKVAVRAIRRDGIDEAKAKQKNSEITEDELKVAETEIQKITDKNIEEIDKILANKETEIMSV
;
A
#
# COMPACT_ATOMS: atom_id res chain seq x y z
N MET A 1 26.69 22.25 -6.54
CA MET A 1 26.22 20.92 -7.02
C MET A 1 24.70 20.96 -7.10
N ASP A 2 24.11 20.36 -8.13
CA ASP A 2 22.65 20.20 -8.21
C ASP A 2 22.25 18.89 -7.52
N TYR A 3 21.37 18.97 -6.50
CA TYR A 3 20.87 17.83 -5.74
C TYR A 3 19.44 17.44 -6.13
N THR A 4 18.86 18.10 -7.13
CA THR A 4 17.45 17.92 -7.52
C THR A 4 17.17 16.48 -7.93
N ASN A 5 18.03 15.88 -8.75
CA ASN A 5 17.88 14.48 -9.17
C ASN A 5 17.92 13.50 -8.00
N LEU A 6 18.83 13.71 -7.03
CA LEU A 6 18.96 12.85 -5.85
C LEU A 6 17.71 12.93 -4.98
N LYS A 7 17.18 14.15 -4.76
CA LYS A 7 15.92 14.37 -4.04
C LYS A 7 14.75 13.69 -4.73
N GLU A 8 14.58 13.88 -6.05
CA GLU A 8 13.51 13.25 -6.82
C GLU A 8 13.57 11.71 -6.77
N ARG A 9 14.77 11.13 -6.84
CA ARG A 9 14.94 9.67 -6.72
C ARG A 9 14.53 9.17 -5.33
N MET A 10 14.91 9.88 -4.28
CA MET A 10 14.50 9.54 -2.90
C MET A 10 13.00 9.69 -2.70
N GLU A 11 12.41 10.80 -3.16
CA GLU A 11 10.97 11.06 -3.11
C GLU A 11 10.16 9.98 -3.86
N LYS A 12 10.61 9.56 -5.05
CA LYS A 12 10.01 8.43 -5.77
C LYS A 12 10.06 7.14 -4.96
N SER A 13 11.16 6.91 -4.24
CA SER A 13 11.30 5.73 -3.37
C SER A 13 10.33 5.78 -2.19
N ILE A 14 10.08 6.96 -1.62
CA ILE A 14 9.06 7.18 -0.58
C ILE A 14 7.65 7.00 -1.17
N GLY A 15 7.38 7.51 -2.37
CA GLY A 15 6.10 7.33 -3.05
C GLY A 15 5.76 5.86 -3.27
N ALA A 16 6.70 5.07 -3.78
CA ALA A 16 6.53 3.62 -3.93
C ALA A 16 6.32 2.91 -2.59
N TYR A 17 6.99 3.37 -1.53
CA TYR A 17 6.78 2.86 -0.17
C TYR A 17 5.35 3.15 0.34
N GLN A 18 4.87 4.39 0.17
CA GLN A 18 3.51 4.77 0.54
C GLN A 18 2.45 3.98 -0.23
N GLU A 19 2.66 3.75 -1.53
CA GLU A 19 1.78 2.94 -2.36
C GLU A 19 1.69 1.51 -1.83
N LYS A 20 2.82 0.84 -1.58
CA LYS A 20 2.85 -0.50 -0.96
C LYS A 20 2.15 -0.54 0.40
N LEU A 21 2.35 0.48 1.24
CA LEU A 21 1.66 0.55 2.53
C LEU A 21 0.15 0.76 2.41
N SER A 22 -0.32 1.41 1.34
CA SER A 22 -1.74 1.64 1.10
C SER A 22 -2.51 0.36 0.76
N GLU A 23 -1.80 -0.63 0.21
CA GLU A 23 -2.32 -1.98 -0.04
C GLU A 23 -2.56 -2.74 1.27
N ILE A 24 -1.75 -2.46 2.30
CA ILE A 24 -1.89 -3.06 3.63
C ILE A 24 -2.93 -2.30 4.44
N ARG A 25 -4.10 -2.92 4.59
CA ARG A 25 -5.23 -2.36 5.32
C ARG A 25 -5.43 -3.05 6.65
N ALA A 26 -5.44 -2.25 7.73
CA ALA A 26 -5.74 -2.66 9.10
C ALA A 26 -7.22 -3.02 9.26
N GLY A 27 -7.63 -4.17 8.75
CA GLY A 27 -9.03 -4.62 8.83
C GLY A 27 -10.00 -3.78 8.02
N ARG A 28 -9.52 -2.85 7.17
CA ARG A 28 -10.41 -2.15 6.24
C ARG A 28 -10.80 -3.07 5.09
N ALA A 29 -12.08 -3.18 4.83
CA ALA A 29 -12.63 -3.98 3.76
C ALA A 29 -12.06 -3.52 2.40
N ASN A 30 -11.56 -4.48 1.62
CA ASN A 30 -11.00 -4.23 0.30
C ASN A 30 -11.91 -4.86 -0.76
N PRO A 31 -12.55 -4.05 -1.62
CA PRO A 31 -13.37 -4.53 -2.75
C PRO A 31 -12.65 -5.54 -3.65
N ALA A 32 -11.33 -5.45 -3.76
CA ALA A 32 -10.53 -6.34 -4.61
C ALA A 32 -10.64 -7.82 -4.23
N ILE A 33 -11.07 -8.14 -3.00
CA ILE A 33 -11.33 -9.52 -2.57
C ILE A 33 -12.43 -10.19 -3.41
N LEU A 34 -13.35 -9.40 -3.98
CA LEU A 34 -14.44 -9.88 -4.83
C LEU A 34 -14.03 -10.12 -6.28
N ASN A 35 -12.85 -9.66 -6.70
CA ASN A 35 -12.39 -9.79 -8.10
C ASN A 35 -12.23 -11.24 -8.55
N LYS A 36 -12.01 -12.16 -7.61
CA LYS A 36 -11.88 -13.59 -7.90
C LYS A 36 -13.23 -14.30 -7.99
N ILE A 37 -14.32 -13.65 -7.57
CA ILE A 37 -15.65 -14.26 -7.56
C ILE A 37 -16.34 -13.99 -8.89
N LYS A 38 -16.74 -15.08 -9.55
CA LYS A 38 -17.58 -15.06 -10.74
C LYS A 38 -18.94 -15.65 -10.40
N VAL A 39 -19.96 -15.08 -11.01
CA VAL A 39 -21.36 -15.49 -10.87
C VAL A 39 -21.87 -15.87 -12.24
N GLU A 40 -22.64 -16.94 -12.31
CA GLU A 40 -23.29 -17.35 -13.55
C GLU A 40 -24.35 -16.32 -13.93
N TYR A 41 -24.12 -15.59 -15.03
CA TYR A 41 -25.09 -14.63 -15.56
C TYR A 41 -25.50 -15.05 -16.96
N TYR A 42 -26.76 -15.45 -17.13
CA TYR A 42 -27.30 -15.94 -18.41
C TYR A 42 -26.42 -17.04 -19.06
N GLY A 43 -25.85 -17.95 -18.27
CA GLY A 43 -25.01 -19.04 -18.79
C GLY A 43 -23.56 -18.64 -19.10
N THR A 44 -23.11 -17.47 -18.64
CA THR A 44 -21.71 -17.04 -18.73
C THR A 44 -21.16 -16.64 -17.35
N PRO A 45 -20.01 -17.18 -16.92
CA PRO A 45 -19.38 -16.82 -15.65
C PRO A 45 -18.81 -15.39 -15.71
N THR A 46 -19.48 -14.48 -15.02
CA THR A 46 -19.21 -13.04 -15.05
C THR A 46 -18.70 -12.54 -13.70
N PRO A 47 -17.62 -11.74 -13.66
CA PRO A 47 -17.13 -11.13 -12.42
C PRO A 47 -18.16 -10.22 -11.72
N ILE A 48 -18.23 -10.26 -10.38
CA ILE A 48 -19.19 -9.45 -9.59
C ILE A 48 -19.04 -7.94 -9.88
N ASN A 49 -17.82 -7.44 -10.06
CA ASN A 49 -17.55 -6.02 -10.32
C ASN A 49 -18.16 -5.51 -11.64
N GLN A 50 -18.50 -6.39 -12.58
CA GLN A 50 -19.17 -6.02 -13.83
C GLN A 50 -20.71 -6.03 -13.69
N MET A 51 -21.22 -6.67 -12.64
CA MET A 51 -22.66 -6.89 -12.42
C MET A 51 -23.23 -6.07 -11.27
N ALA A 52 -22.37 -5.43 -10.48
CA ALA A 52 -22.76 -4.68 -9.30
C ALA A 52 -21.87 -3.47 -9.03
N GLY A 53 -22.45 -2.42 -8.44
CA GLY A 53 -21.71 -1.34 -7.80
C GLY A 53 -21.17 -1.83 -6.45
N ILE A 54 -19.86 -1.70 -6.24
CA ILE A 54 -19.19 -2.09 -5.00
C ILE A 54 -18.72 -0.83 -4.28
N SER A 55 -19.11 -0.67 -3.02
CA SER A 55 -18.74 0.48 -2.19
C SER A 55 -18.30 0.03 -0.80
N VAL A 56 -17.50 0.87 -0.13
CA VAL A 56 -17.02 0.66 1.24
C VAL A 56 -17.53 1.83 2.09
N PRO A 57 -18.81 1.83 2.50
CA PRO A 57 -19.38 2.95 3.26
C PRO A 57 -18.75 3.11 4.65
N GLU A 58 -18.26 2.01 5.22
CA GLU A 58 -17.60 1.97 6.51
C GLU A 58 -16.33 1.15 6.41
N ALA A 59 -15.37 1.38 7.31
CA ALA A 59 -14.07 0.73 7.29
C ALA A 59 -14.17 -0.80 7.14
N ARG A 60 -15.14 -1.45 7.80
CA ARG A 60 -15.26 -2.92 7.86
C ARG A 60 -16.46 -3.47 7.07
N MET A 61 -17.07 -2.68 6.21
CA MET A 61 -18.26 -3.09 5.46
C MET A 61 -18.06 -2.88 3.96
N ILE A 62 -18.24 -3.93 3.16
CA ILE A 62 -18.48 -3.80 1.72
C ILE A 62 -19.96 -3.91 1.45
N VAL A 63 -20.48 -2.99 0.64
CA VAL A 63 -21.83 -3.05 0.11
C VAL A 63 -21.77 -3.33 -1.39
N ILE A 64 -22.45 -4.38 -1.80
CA ILE A 64 -22.61 -4.80 -3.19
C ILE A 64 -24.05 -4.51 -3.60
N GLN A 65 -24.21 -3.63 -4.57
CA GLN A 65 -25.50 -3.28 -5.14
C GLN A 65 -25.58 -3.79 -6.58
N PRO A 66 -26.28 -4.90 -6.85
CA PRO A 66 -26.39 -5.41 -8.20
C PRO A 66 -27.17 -4.46 -9.10
N TRP A 67 -26.79 -4.39 -10.38
CA TRP A 67 -27.53 -3.62 -11.38
C TRP A 67 -28.85 -4.28 -11.76
N ASP A 68 -28.89 -5.62 -11.70
CA ASP A 68 -30.07 -6.44 -11.91
C ASP A 68 -30.43 -7.17 -10.61
N MET A 69 -31.65 -6.98 -10.11
CA MET A 69 -32.09 -7.61 -8.86
C MET A 69 -32.27 -9.13 -8.99
N SER A 70 -32.41 -9.66 -10.20
CA SER A 70 -32.61 -11.09 -10.45
C SER A 70 -31.40 -11.93 -10.01
N VAL A 71 -30.19 -11.38 -10.12
CA VAL A 71 -28.92 -12.07 -9.80
C VAL A 71 -28.52 -11.99 -8.33
N LEU A 72 -29.31 -11.31 -7.50
CA LEU A 72 -28.91 -11.04 -6.12
C LEU A 72 -28.65 -12.34 -5.34
N LYS A 73 -29.52 -13.34 -5.50
CA LYS A 73 -29.36 -14.65 -4.86
C LYS A 73 -28.15 -15.43 -5.37
N ASP A 74 -27.78 -15.24 -6.64
CA ASP A 74 -26.64 -15.93 -7.25
C ASP A 74 -25.33 -15.31 -6.78
N ILE A 75 -25.29 -13.98 -6.62
CA ILE A 75 -24.16 -13.27 -5.99
C ILE A 75 -24.00 -13.72 -4.54
N GLU A 76 -25.09 -13.79 -3.77
CA GLU A 76 -25.06 -14.26 -2.37
C GLU A 76 -24.48 -15.67 -2.25
N LYS A 77 -24.95 -16.60 -3.10
CA LYS A 77 -24.44 -17.97 -3.16
C LYS A 77 -22.97 -18.04 -3.56
N ALA A 78 -22.55 -17.25 -4.55
CA ALA A 78 -21.17 -17.24 -5.00
C ALA A 78 -20.21 -16.72 -3.92
N ILE A 79 -20.64 -15.74 -3.12
CA ILE A 79 -19.87 -15.25 -1.97
C ILE A 79 -19.80 -16.32 -0.87
N LEU A 80 -20.92 -16.96 -0.52
CA LEU A 80 -20.94 -18.06 0.45
C LEU A 80 -20.06 -19.24 0.04
N ALA A 81 -20.02 -19.57 -1.26
CA ALA A 81 -19.21 -20.64 -1.82
C ALA A 81 -17.73 -20.24 -2.01
N SER A 82 -17.39 -18.97 -1.83
CA SER A 82 -16.02 -18.48 -2.00
C SER A 82 -15.17 -18.69 -0.74
N ASP A 83 -13.85 -18.73 -0.93
CA ASP A 83 -12.87 -18.83 0.15
C ASP A 83 -12.73 -17.54 0.99
N ILE A 84 -13.64 -16.57 0.84
CA ILE A 84 -13.61 -15.33 1.62
C ILE A 84 -13.94 -15.58 3.10
N GLY A 85 -14.75 -16.61 3.39
CA GLY A 85 -15.11 -16.96 4.77
C GLY A 85 -15.96 -15.91 5.50
N ILE A 86 -16.71 -15.09 4.74
CA ILE A 86 -17.62 -14.07 5.27
C ILE A 86 -19.04 -14.38 4.85
N ASN A 87 -19.95 -14.35 5.82
CA ASN A 87 -21.37 -14.55 5.55
C ASN A 87 -21.99 -13.24 5.02
N PRO A 88 -22.57 -13.24 3.81
CA PRO A 88 -23.30 -12.09 3.29
C PRO A 88 -24.59 -11.85 4.06
N ASN A 89 -24.88 -10.59 4.35
CA ASN A 89 -26.19 -10.14 4.83
C ASN A 89 -26.95 -9.50 3.67
N ASN A 90 -28.15 -9.99 3.40
CA ASN A 90 -28.98 -9.61 2.27
C ASN A 90 -30.24 -8.88 2.73
N ASP A 91 -30.36 -7.60 2.37
CA ASP A 91 -31.52 -6.76 2.72
C ASP A 91 -32.55 -6.64 1.58
N GLY A 92 -32.49 -7.55 0.60
CA GLY A 92 -33.42 -7.61 -0.54
C GLY A 92 -33.17 -6.58 -1.64
N LYS A 93 -32.18 -5.70 -1.48
CA LYS A 93 -31.71 -4.73 -2.50
C LYS A 93 -30.19 -4.68 -2.62
N VAL A 94 -29.49 -4.91 -1.51
CA VAL A 94 -28.03 -4.86 -1.41
C VAL A 94 -27.55 -6.02 -0.58
N ILE A 95 -26.31 -6.44 -0.86
CA ILE A 95 -25.59 -7.44 -0.06
C ILE A 95 -24.51 -6.70 0.74
N ARG A 96 -24.45 -6.94 2.05
CA ARG A 96 -23.46 -6.37 2.95
C ARG A 96 -22.52 -7.47 3.44
N LEU A 97 -21.22 -7.21 3.31
CA LEU A 97 -20.16 -8.06 3.84
C LEU A 97 -19.51 -7.34 5.02
N ALA A 98 -19.79 -7.82 6.23
CA ALA A 98 -19.17 -7.32 7.44
C ALA A 98 -17.89 -8.12 7.72
N PHE A 99 -16.75 -7.44 7.74
CA PHE A 99 -15.46 -8.03 8.06
C PHE A 99 -15.27 -8.04 9.57
N PRO A 100 -14.96 -9.20 10.17
CA PRO A 100 -14.66 -9.27 11.60
C PRO A 100 -13.39 -8.47 11.92
N GLU A 101 -13.20 -8.13 13.20
CA GLU A 101 -11.96 -7.51 13.65
C GLU A 101 -10.78 -8.43 13.40
N LEU A 102 -9.63 -7.85 13.04
CA LEU A 102 -8.39 -8.61 13.04
C LEU A 102 -8.06 -9.02 14.47
N ASN A 103 -7.80 -10.31 14.69
CA ASN A 103 -7.26 -10.78 15.95
C ASN A 103 -5.84 -10.21 16.18
N GLU A 104 -5.37 -10.24 17.42
CA GLU A 104 -4.09 -9.65 17.80
C GLU A 104 -2.90 -10.29 17.05
N GLU A 105 -2.97 -11.60 16.80
CA GLU A 105 -1.96 -12.34 16.05
C GLU A 105 -1.82 -11.83 14.61
N ARG A 106 -2.95 -11.64 13.89
CA ARG A 106 -2.93 -11.12 12.53
C ARG A 106 -2.46 -9.68 12.48
N ARG A 107 -2.80 -8.85 13.46
CA ARG A 107 -2.27 -7.48 13.56
C ARG A 107 -0.74 -7.50 13.73
N LYS A 108 -0.21 -8.37 14.58
CA LYS A 108 1.24 -8.54 14.77
C LYS A 108 1.94 -8.99 13.49
N GLU A 109 1.32 -9.86 12.69
CA GLU A 109 1.85 -10.25 11.38
C GLU A 109 1.92 -9.07 10.41
N LEU A 110 0.84 -8.28 10.30
CA LEU A 110 0.82 -7.09 9.45
C LEU A 110 1.87 -6.05 9.90
N VAL A 111 2.08 -5.89 11.21
CA VAL A 111 3.15 -5.03 11.74
C VAL A 111 4.54 -5.50 11.28
N LYS A 112 4.79 -6.81 11.26
CA LYS A 112 6.06 -7.37 10.74
C LYS A 112 6.22 -7.09 9.25
N GLU A 113 5.13 -7.20 8.48
CA GLU A 113 5.12 -6.95 7.04
C GLU A 113 5.44 -5.49 6.70
N ILE A 114 4.78 -4.52 7.36
CA ILE A 114 5.05 -3.10 7.12
C ILE A 114 6.48 -2.70 7.53
N LYS A 115 7.04 -3.33 8.57
CA LYS A 115 8.43 -3.12 8.99
C LYS A 115 9.41 -3.59 7.92
N LYS A 116 9.14 -4.74 7.29
CA LYS A 116 9.94 -5.24 6.16
C LYS A 116 9.90 -4.25 5.00
N ILE A 117 8.72 -3.74 4.63
CA ILE A 117 8.56 -2.77 3.53
C ILE A 117 9.28 -1.45 3.84
N ALA A 118 9.25 -0.99 5.09
CA ALA A 118 10.00 0.19 5.52
C ALA A 118 11.52 -0.01 5.41
N GLU A 119 12.04 -1.17 5.80
CA GLU A 119 13.46 -1.47 5.63
C GLU A 119 13.88 -1.55 4.17
N GLU A 120 13.05 -2.11 3.28
CA GLU A 120 13.28 -2.07 1.82
C GLU A 120 13.39 -0.62 1.32
N ALA A 121 12.50 0.27 1.77
CA ALA A 121 12.53 1.69 1.41
C ALA A 121 13.82 2.38 1.91
N LYS A 122 14.22 2.13 3.16
CA LYS A 122 15.48 2.67 3.72
C LYS A 122 16.71 2.16 2.98
N VAL A 123 16.73 0.88 2.58
CA VAL A 123 17.82 0.32 1.77
C VAL A 123 17.91 1.03 0.42
N ALA A 124 16.78 1.27 -0.25
CA ALA A 124 16.75 2.01 -1.51
C ALA A 124 17.28 3.45 -1.36
N VAL A 125 16.86 4.18 -0.30
CA VAL A 125 17.38 5.52 0.00
C VAL A 125 18.90 5.49 0.26
N ARG A 126 19.40 4.51 1.03
CA ARG A 126 20.84 4.36 1.28
C ARG A 126 21.65 4.03 0.01
N ALA A 127 21.05 3.28 -0.92
CA ALA A 127 21.65 3.02 -2.23
C ALA A 127 21.75 4.31 -3.07
N ILE A 128 20.67 5.11 -3.13
CA ILE A 128 20.67 6.41 -3.83
C ILE A 128 21.72 7.36 -3.23
N ARG A 129 21.85 7.38 -1.89
CA ARG A 129 22.91 8.14 -1.21
C ARG A 129 24.30 7.72 -1.69
N ARG A 130 24.56 6.41 -1.77
CA ARG A 130 25.85 5.87 -2.22
C ARG A 130 26.14 6.33 -3.65
N ASP A 131 25.17 6.23 -4.55
CA ASP A 131 25.31 6.69 -5.94
C ASP A 131 25.66 8.20 -5.99
N GLY A 132 24.98 9.02 -5.20
CA GLY A 132 25.26 10.47 -5.12
C GLY A 132 26.66 10.80 -4.61
N ILE A 133 27.15 10.07 -3.61
CA ILE A 133 28.52 10.23 -3.09
C ILE A 133 29.55 9.77 -4.14
N ASP A 134 29.28 8.66 -4.82
CA ASP A 134 30.18 8.14 -5.86
C ASP A 134 30.26 9.11 -7.06
N GLU A 135 29.15 9.75 -7.44
CA GLU A 135 29.13 10.82 -8.45
C GLU A 135 29.92 12.06 -8.01
N ALA A 136 29.76 12.50 -6.76
CA ALA A 136 30.53 13.62 -6.20
C ALA A 136 32.04 13.33 -6.23
N LYS A 137 32.44 12.11 -5.86
CA LYS A 137 33.85 11.68 -5.92
C LYS A 137 34.37 11.60 -7.35
N ALA A 138 33.55 11.19 -8.31
CA ALA A 138 33.94 11.18 -9.73
C ALA A 138 34.20 12.61 -10.24
N LYS A 139 33.32 13.57 -9.90
CA LYS A 139 33.51 15.00 -10.24
C LYS A 139 34.79 15.57 -9.63
N GLN A 140 35.13 15.19 -8.41
CA GLN A 140 36.38 15.62 -7.77
C GLN A 140 37.61 15.08 -8.51
N LYS A 141 37.58 13.80 -8.90
CA LYS A 141 38.66 13.18 -9.70
C LYS A 141 38.83 13.84 -11.08
N ASN A 142 37.73 14.27 -11.68
CA ASN A 142 37.73 15.00 -12.94
C ASN A 142 38.13 16.48 -12.80
N SER A 143 38.47 16.94 -11.58
CA SER A 143 38.74 18.35 -11.26
C SER A 143 37.56 19.30 -11.56
N GLU A 144 36.34 18.78 -11.60
CA GLU A 144 35.11 19.59 -11.74
C GLU A 144 34.70 20.26 -10.42
N ILE A 145 35.13 19.69 -9.29
CA ILE A 145 34.95 20.25 -7.93
C ILE A 145 36.23 20.11 -7.12
N THR A 146 36.40 20.98 -6.12
CA THR A 146 37.48 20.94 -5.13
C THR A 146 37.22 19.93 -4.01
N GLU A 147 38.24 19.65 -3.19
CA GLU A 147 38.10 18.77 -2.02
C GLU A 147 37.16 19.36 -0.95
N ASP A 148 37.17 20.68 -0.78
CA ASP A 148 36.27 21.37 0.15
C ASP A 148 34.81 21.28 -0.35
N GLU A 149 34.58 21.44 -1.65
CA GLU A 149 33.24 21.25 -2.25
C GLU A 149 32.76 19.80 -2.15
N LEU A 150 33.66 18.81 -2.23
CA LEU A 150 33.31 17.41 -2.00
C LEU A 150 32.82 17.20 -0.56
N LYS A 151 33.51 17.74 0.45
CA LYS A 151 33.08 17.63 1.86
C LYS A 151 31.71 18.28 2.10
N VAL A 152 31.47 19.43 1.49
CA VAL A 152 30.16 20.09 1.52
C VAL A 152 29.10 19.20 0.88
N ALA A 153 29.40 18.61 -0.29
CA ALA A 153 28.46 17.72 -0.97
C ALA A 153 28.12 16.46 -0.18
N GLU A 154 29.10 15.80 0.43
CA GLU A 154 28.87 14.64 1.29
C GLU A 154 27.98 15.01 2.49
N THR A 155 28.21 16.17 3.10
CA THR A 155 27.41 16.68 4.22
C THR A 155 25.97 16.95 3.81
N GLU A 156 25.74 17.62 2.68
CA GLU A 156 24.40 17.93 2.19
C GLU A 156 23.64 16.67 1.74
N ILE A 157 24.30 15.74 1.04
CA ILE A 157 23.73 14.44 0.67
C ILE A 157 23.32 13.65 1.91
N GLN A 158 24.15 13.66 2.97
CA GLN A 158 23.84 12.99 4.22
C GLN A 158 22.61 13.62 4.91
N LYS A 159 22.54 14.96 5.02
CA LYS A 159 21.37 15.66 5.56
C LYS A 159 20.07 15.33 4.82
N ILE A 160 20.12 15.31 3.49
CA ILE A 160 18.96 14.94 2.66
C ILE A 160 18.55 13.49 2.95
N THR A 161 19.52 12.59 3.05
CA THR A 161 19.27 11.17 3.36
C THR A 161 18.60 11.00 4.72
N ASP A 162 19.14 11.65 5.75
CA ASP A 162 18.63 11.54 7.12
C ASP A 162 17.19 12.03 7.22
N LYS A 163 16.88 13.16 6.58
CA LYS A 163 15.50 13.67 6.49
C LYS A 163 14.53 12.66 5.86
N ASN A 164 14.93 12.00 4.77
CA ASN A 164 14.09 11.00 4.10
C ASN A 164 13.93 9.72 4.94
N ILE A 165 14.96 9.32 5.69
CA ILE A 165 14.86 8.18 6.62
C ILE A 165 13.88 8.51 7.77
N GLU A 166 13.98 9.70 8.35
CA GLU A 166 13.04 10.17 9.38
C GLU A 166 11.59 10.19 8.88
N GLU A 167 11.38 10.59 7.63
CA GLU A 167 10.06 10.58 7.00
C GLU A 167 9.52 9.16 6.85
N ILE A 168 10.34 8.20 6.41
CA ILE A 168 9.96 6.78 6.36
C ILE A 168 9.58 6.27 7.75
N ASP A 169 10.37 6.57 8.78
CA ASP A 169 10.09 6.15 10.15
C ASP A 169 8.80 6.76 10.70
N LYS A 170 8.52 8.02 10.37
CA LYS A 170 7.26 8.68 10.75
C LYS A 170 6.06 8.03 10.09
N ILE A 171 6.15 7.72 8.79
CA ILE A 171 5.08 7.03 8.06
C ILE A 171 4.85 5.63 8.64
N LEU A 172 5.92 4.89 8.94
CA LEU A 172 5.86 3.57 9.56
C LEU A 172 5.15 3.63 10.92
N ALA A 173 5.54 4.55 11.80
CA ALA A 173 4.97 4.68 13.14
C ALA A 173 3.47 5.01 13.09
N ASN A 174 3.06 5.89 12.17
CA ASN A 174 1.64 6.20 11.94
C ASN A 174 0.88 4.95 11.49
N LYS A 175 1.46 4.15 10.57
CA LYS A 175 0.83 2.94 10.06
C LYS A 175 0.75 1.83 11.10
N GLU A 176 1.78 1.65 11.92
CA GLU A 176 1.79 0.71 13.03
C GLU A 176 0.71 1.07 14.06
N THR A 177 0.57 2.35 14.38
CA THR A 177 -0.51 2.85 15.25
C THR A 177 -1.89 2.58 14.65
N GLU A 178 -2.08 2.83 13.35
CA GLU A 178 -3.33 2.51 12.65
C GLU A 178 -3.67 1.01 12.76
N ILE A 179 -2.70 0.12 12.56
CA ILE A 179 -2.92 -1.33 12.64
C ILE A 179 -3.27 -1.79 14.06
N MET A 180 -2.62 -1.21 15.06
CA MET A 180 -2.80 -1.64 16.45
C MET A 180 -4.03 -1.03 17.13
N SER A 181 -4.51 0.12 16.68
CA SER A 181 -5.64 0.85 17.30
C SER A 181 -7.04 0.46 16.81
N VAL A 182 -7.16 -0.38 15.76
CA VAL A 182 -8.45 -0.75 15.12
C VAL A 182 -8.91 -2.14 15.52
#